data_AF-A0A2N8U8R7-F1
#
_entry.id   AF-A0A2N8U8R7-F1
#
_cell.length_a   1.000
_cell.length_b   1.000
_cell.length_c   1.000
_cell.angle_alpha   90.00
_cell.angle_beta   90.00
_cell.angle_gamma   90.00
#
_symmetry.space_group_name_H-M   'P 1'
#
loop_
_entity.id
_entity.type
_entity.pdbx_description
1 polymer ?
#
loop_
_entity_poly.entity_id
_entity_poly.type
_entity_poly.pdbx_seq_one_letter_code
_entity_poly.pdbx_strand_id
1 'polypeptide(L)'
;MQLIIDGSSTLNWPKGPWMAQSAHAAISAIQISLSSPLTQHYVSAAHLGSMHKVVLQTPATGKAQMDLHQLAARLSEARKVYEEAVSAGKEDEEEFPQHYLWVEQPEGVATCLAIAPNRKPAALKKILRACTLVRD
;
A
#
# COMPACT_ATOMS: atom_id res chain seq x y z
N MET A 1 -1.02 0.04 -8.36
CA MET A 1 -1.08 -0.14 -6.88
C MET A 1 0.23 -0.75 -6.37
N GLN A 2 0.48 -0.71 -5.06
CA GLN A 2 1.65 -1.34 -4.44
C GLN A 2 1.20 -2.37 -3.40
N LEU A 3 1.92 -3.48 -3.33
CA LEU A 3 1.86 -4.47 -2.25
C LEU A 3 3.20 -4.42 -1.52
N ILE A 4 3.18 -4.37 -0.20
CA ILE A 4 4.38 -4.25 0.61
C ILE A 4 4.35 -5.33 1.69
N ILE A 5 5.40 -6.14 1.72
CA ILE A 5 5.65 -7.13 2.78
C ILE A 5 6.73 -6.62 3.75
N ASP A 6 6.81 -7.24 4.92
CA ASP A 6 7.87 -6.94 5.87
C ASP A 6 9.19 -7.58 5.40
N GLY A 7 10.22 -6.76 5.13
CA GLY A 7 11.53 -7.29 4.74
C GLY A 7 12.27 -8.00 5.88
N SER A 8 11.85 -7.78 7.12
CA SER A 8 12.35 -8.49 8.30
C SER A 8 11.49 -9.69 8.70
N SER A 9 10.49 -10.06 7.88
CA SER A 9 9.60 -11.19 8.18
C SER A 9 10.40 -12.48 8.39
N THR A 10 10.12 -13.16 9.50
CA THR A 10 10.66 -14.49 9.83
C THR A 10 9.71 -15.61 9.40
N LEU A 11 8.59 -15.28 8.75
CA LEU A 11 7.61 -16.25 8.26
C LEU A 11 8.20 -17.03 7.10
N ASN A 12 8.52 -18.30 7.33
CA ASN A 12 9.01 -19.21 6.29
C ASN A 12 7.86 -19.81 5.46
N TRP A 13 6.99 -18.93 4.95
CA TRP A 13 5.83 -19.36 4.16
C TRP A 13 6.21 -19.66 2.71
N PRO A 14 5.63 -20.71 2.11
CA PRO A 14 5.71 -20.90 0.66
C PRO A 14 4.96 -19.77 -0.07
N LYS A 15 5.08 -19.72 -1.41
CA LYS A 15 4.46 -18.65 -2.22
C LYS A 15 2.93 -18.58 -2.05
N GLY A 16 2.26 -19.71 -1.84
CA GLY A 16 0.79 -19.79 -1.73
C GLY A 16 0.17 -18.87 -0.68
N PRO A 17 0.54 -18.99 0.62
CA PRO A 17 0.07 -18.06 1.66
C PRO A 17 0.36 -16.58 1.35
N TRP A 18 1.55 -16.24 0.85
CA TRP A 18 1.87 -14.86 0.47
C TRP A 18 0.96 -14.31 -0.64
N MET A 19 0.56 -15.17 -1.60
CA MET A 19 -0.43 -14.80 -2.63
C MET A 19 -1.79 -14.51 -2.01
N ALA A 20 -2.25 -15.33 -1.05
CA ALA A 20 -3.51 -15.12 -0.35
C ALA A 20 -3.50 -13.80 0.44
N GLN A 21 -2.46 -13.54 1.23
CA GLN A 21 -2.36 -12.29 1.99
C GLN A 21 -2.29 -11.05 1.10
N SER A 22 -1.54 -11.15 0.00
CA SER A 22 -1.48 -10.09 -1.00
C SER A 22 -2.84 -9.84 -1.64
N ALA A 23 -3.63 -10.88 -1.90
CA ALA A 23 -4.98 -10.77 -2.45
C ALA A 23 -5.94 -10.10 -1.45
N HIS A 24 -5.91 -10.50 -0.18
CA HIS A 24 -6.70 -9.89 0.90
C HIS A 24 -6.38 -8.41 1.09
N ALA A 25 -5.09 -8.05 1.15
CA ALA A 25 -4.68 -6.65 1.24
C ALA A 25 -5.12 -5.87 0.00
N ALA A 26 -4.91 -6.42 -1.20
CA ALA A 26 -5.26 -5.78 -2.46
C ALA A 26 -6.75 -5.46 -2.57
N ILE A 27 -7.62 -6.43 -2.31
CA ILE A 27 -9.07 -6.22 -2.42
C ILE A 27 -9.57 -5.23 -1.36
N SER A 28 -9.00 -5.27 -0.15
CA SER A 28 -9.34 -4.32 0.90
C SER A 28 -8.96 -2.89 0.52
N ALA A 29 -7.74 -2.68 -0.01
CA ALA A 29 -7.31 -1.36 -0.48
C ALA A 29 -8.16 -0.83 -1.66
N ILE A 30 -8.61 -1.70 -2.56
CA ILE A 30 -9.56 -1.34 -3.63
C ILE A 30 -10.92 -0.95 -3.03
N GLN A 31 -11.45 -1.77 -2.12
CA GLN A 31 -12.78 -1.56 -1.54
C GLN A 31 -12.88 -0.24 -0.77
N ILE A 32 -11.88 0.08 0.07
CA ILE A 32 -11.91 1.34 0.85
C ILE A 32 -11.79 2.58 -0.04
N SER A 33 -11.16 2.44 -1.21
CA SER A 33 -10.89 3.53 -2.15
C SER A 33 -11.83 3.55 -3.35
N LEU A 34 -12.97 2.86 -3.27
CA LEU A 34 -13.89 2.70 -4.41
C LEU A 34 -14.46 4.03 -4.93
N SER A 35 -14.49 5.07 -4.09
CA SER A 35 -14.87 6.43 -4.49
C SER A 35 -13.78 7.21 -5.22
N SER A 36 -12.51 6.77 -5.14
CA SER A 36 -11.40 7.42 -5.86
C SER A 36 -11.55 7.20 -7.37
N PRO A 37 -11.46 8.27 -8.19
CA PRO A 37 -11.44 8.15 -9.64
C PRO A 37 -10.28 7.25 -10.14
N LEU A 38 -9.14 7.23 -9.43
CA LEU A 38 -8.00 6.39 -9.78
C LEU A 38 -8.30 4.91 -9.57
N THR A 39 -9.01 4.57 -8.50
CA THR A 39 -9.46 3.19 -8.25
C THR A 39 -10.53 2.77 -9.25
N GLN A 40 -11.53 3.61 -9.49
CA GLN A 40 -12.59 3.34 -10.48
C GLN A 40 -12.01 3.10 -11.88
N HIS A 41 -11.07 3.95 -12.30
CA HIS A 41 -10.36 3.79 -13.55
C HIS A 41 -9.60 2.45 -13.58
N TYR A 42 -8.85 2.14 -12.52
CA TYR A 42 -8.05 0.92 -12.40
C TYR A 42 -8.87 -0.38 -12.50
N VAL A 43 -10.09 -0.41 -11.94
CA VAL A 43 -10.98 -1.60 -11.97
C VAL A 43 -12.04 -1.55 -13.08
N SER A 44 -12.02 -0.54 -13.94
CA SER A 44 -12.95 -0.43 -15.06
C SER A 44 -12.76 -1.56 -16.08
N ALA A 45 -13.83 -1.94 -16.79
CA ALA A 45 -13.81 -3.04 -17.77
C ALA A 45 -12.68 -2.89 -18.81
N ALA A 46 -12.41 -1.67 -19.27
CA ALA A 46 -11.34 -1.38 -20.22
C ALA A 46 -9.92 -1.59 -19.66
N HIS A 47 -9.76 -1.54 -18.34
CA HIS A 47 -8.45 -1.58 -17.68
C HIS A 47 -8.15 -2.88 -16.96
N LEU A 48 -9.12 -3.79 -16.78
CA LEU A 48 -8.94 -5.06 -16.08
C LEU A 48 -7.73 -5.86 -16.58
N GLY A 49 -7.49 -5.90 -17.90
CA GLY A 49 -6.35 -6.60 -18.51
C GLY A 49 -4.99 -5.89 -18.36
N SER A 50 -4.97 -4.66 -17.86
CA SER A 50 -3.77 -3.81 -17.72
C SER A 50 -3.45 -3.43 -16.26
N MET A 51 -4.18 -4.02 -15.30
CA MET A 51 -3.95 -3.79 -13.87
C MET A 51 -2.53 -4.16 -13.47
N HIS A 52 -1.81 -3.21 -12.88
CA HIS A 52 -0.42 -3.40 -12.48
C HIS A 52 -0.22 -3.23 -10.96
N LYS A 53 0.45 -4.23 -10.37
CA LYS A 53 0.88 -4.24 -8.96
C LYS A 53 2.40 -4.28 -8.90
N VAL A 54 2.98 -3.42 -8.06
CA VAL A 54 4.40 -3.50 -7.71
C VAL A 54 4.51 -4.14 -6.34
N VAL A 55 5.36 -5.14 -6.19
CA VAL A 55 5.64 -5.78 -4.89
C VAL A 55 6.92 -5.20 -4.32
N LEU A 56 6.84 -4.62 -3.13
CA LEU A 56 7.95 -4.04 -2.38
C LEU A 56 8.10 -4.76 -1.04
N GLN A 57 9.24 -4.54 -0.40
CA GLN A 57 9.50 -4.91 0.98
C GLN A 57 10.02 -3.71 1.76
N THR A 58 9.68 -3.65 3.05
CA THR A 58 10.29 -2.68 3.97
C THR A 58 11.79 -2.96 4.15
N PRO A 59 12.59 -1.94 4.47
CA PRO A 59 14.00 -2.14 4.80
C PRO A 59 14.14 -2.99 6.07
N ALA A 60 14.81 -4.14 5.95
CA ALA A 60 15.01 -5.08 7.05
C ALA A 60 16.10 -4.64 8.05
N THR A 61 17.04 -3.81 7.61
CA THR A 61 18.23 -3.43 8.38
C THR A 61 18.64 -1.97 8.16
N GLY A 62 19.52 -1.46 9.02
CA GLY A 62 20.09 -0.13 8.91
C GLY A 62 19.20 0.99 9.44
N LYS A 63 19.63 2.25 9.27
CA LYS A 63 18.96 3.42 9.86
C LYS A 63 17.52 3.66 9.37
N ALA A 64 17.17 3.09 8.21
CA ALA A 64 15.85 3.22 7.63
C ALA A 64 14.91 2.06 7.99
N GLN A 65 15.39 1.07 8.77
CA GLN A 65 14.62 -0.11 9.15
C GLN A 65 13.22 0.27 9.64
N MET A 66 12.22 -0.43 9.12
CA MET A 66 10.84 -0.26 9.57
C MET A 66 10.02 -1.52 9.30
N ASP A 67 9.00 -1.73 10.13
CA ASP A 67 7.98 -2.76 9.91
C ASP A 67 6.76 -2.19 9.14
N LEU A 68 5.78 -3.05 8.87
CA LEU A 68 4.55 -2.66 8.18
C LEU A 68 3.65 -1.73 8.99
N HIS A 69 3.65 -1.82 10.33
CA HIS A 69 2.84 -0.94 11.18
C HIS A 69 3.38 0.50 11.15
N GLN A 70 4.69 0.66 11.22
CA GLN A 70 5.37 1.95 11.10
C GLN A 70 5.17 2.55 9.71
N LEU A 71 5.22 1.74 8.66
CA LEU A 71 4.89 2.21 7.31
C LEU A 71 3.41 2.65 7.21
N ALA A 72 2.47 1.85 7.73
CA ALA A 72 1.05 2.20 7.75
C ALA A 72 0.80 3.52 8.48
N ALA A 73 1.40 3.73 9.65
CA ALA A 73 1.29 4.98 10.40
C ALA A 73 1.76 6.20 9.58
N ARG A 74 2.89 6.09 8.87
CA ARG A 74 3.40 7.16 8.00
C ARG A 74 2.46 7.46 6.83
N LEU A 75 1.84 6.43 6.25
CA LEU A 75 0.87 6.58 5.17
C LEU A 75 -0.44 7.21 5.68
N SER A 76 -0.92 6.83 6.86
CA SER A 76 -2.10 7.42 7.51
C SER A 76 -1.90 8.91 7.77
N GLU A 77 -0.74 9.31 8.31
CA GLU A 77 -0.44 10.72 8.57
C GLU A 77 -0.42 11.54 7.27
N ALA A 78 0.24 11.02 6.23
CA ALA A 78 0.28 11.71 4.93
C ALA A 78 -1.10 11.80 4.26
N ARG A 79 -1.96 10.78 4.43
CA ARG A 79 -3.34 10.82 3.94
C ARG A 79 -4.17 11.88 4.70
N LYS A 80 -4.00 11.99 6.02
CA LYS A 80 -4.67 13.00 6.85
C LYS A 80 -4.31 14.42 6.39
N VAL A 81 -3.04 14.68 6.13
CA VAL A 81 -2.57 15.97 5.59
C VAL A 81 -3.25 16.30 4.26
N TYR A 82 -3.38 15.33 3.36
CA TYR A 82 -4.10 15.50 2.09
C TYR A 82 -5.60 15.79 2.32
N GLU A 83 -6.27 15.05 3.19
CA GLU A 83 -7.70 15.23 3.47
C GLU A 83 -8.00 16.59 4.12
N GLU A 84 -7.13 17.07 5.00
CA GLU A 84 -7.20 18.41 5.58
C GLU A 84 -7.02 19.49 4.51
N ALA A 85 -6.08 19.31 3.58
CA ALA A 85 -5.85 20.24 2.47
C ALA A 85 -7.07 20.34 1.53
N VAL A 86 -7.65 19.19 1.17
CA VAL A 86 -8.89 19.13 0.36
C VAL A 86 -10.05 19.79 1.10
N SER A 87 -10.22 19.49 2.39
CA SER A 87 -11.29 20.09 3.21
C SER A 87 -11.14 21.62 3.36
N ALA A 88 -9.90 22.13 3.26
CA ALA A 88 -9.60 23.55 3.24
C ALA A 88 -9.73 24.21 1.84
N GLY A 89 -10.25 23.49 0.84
CA GLY A 89 -10.50 24.02 -0.51
C GLY A 89 -9.28 24.05 -1.43
N LYS A 90 -8.21 23.29 -1.12
CA LYS A 90 -7.05 23.15 -2.02
C LYS A 90 -7.30 22.04 -3.05
N GLU A 91 -8.11 22.35 -4.06
CA GLU A 91 -8.59 21.38 -5.06
C GLU A 91 -7.49 20.86 -6.02
N ASP A 92 -6.36 21.55 -6.15
CA ASP A 92 -5.24 21.18 -7.03
C ASP A 92 -4.24 20.18 -6.40
N GLU A 93 -4.48 19.73 -5.16
CA GLU A 93 -3.59 18.77 -4.50
C GLU A 93 -3.67 17.38 -5.15
N GLU A 94 -2.50 16.79 -5.43
CA GLU A 94 -2.42 15.44 -5.99
C GLU A 94 -2.95 14.42 -4.96
N GLU A 95 -3.92 13.58 -5.36
CA GLU A 95 -4.53 12.59 -4.46
C GLU A 95 -3.48 11.71 -3.78
N PHE A 96 -3.41 11.77 -2.44
CA PHE A 96 -2.64 10.83 -1.65
C PHE A 96 -3.45 9.55 -1.45
N PRO A 97 -3.01 8.35 -1.88
CA PRO A 97 -3.86 7.17 -1.87
C PRO A 97 -4.15 6.64 -0.47
N GLN A 98 -5.32 6.03 -0.31
CA GLN A 98 -5.60 5.17 0.84
C GLN A 98 -4.75 3.91 0.82
N HIS A 99 -4.63 3.26 1.97
CA HIS A 99 -3.92 2.01 2.14
C HIS A 99 -4.66 1.10 3.13
N TYR A 100 -4.36 -0.18 3.09
CA TYR A 100 -4.89 -1.17 4.01
C TYR A 100 -3.76 -2.09 4.49
N LEU A 101 -3.65 -2.26 5.81
CA LEU A 101 -2.73 -3.20 6.43
C LEU A 101 -3.48 -4.49 6.76
N TRP A 102 -3.17 -5.56 6.03
CA TRP A 102 -3.70 -6.89 6.33
C TRP A 102 -2.92 -7.52 7.49
N VAL A 103 -3.67 -7.90 8.53
CA VAL A 103 -3.16 -8.56 9.72
C VAL A 103 -3.76 -9.96 9.76
N GLU A 104 -2.91 -10.97 9.62
CA GLU A 104 -3.32 -12.37 9.62
C GLU A 104 -3.78 -12.80 11.02
N GLN A 105 -4.86 -13.58 11.05
CA GLN A 105 -5.42 -14.16 12.27
C GLN A 105 -5.24 -15.68 12.26
N PRO A 106 -5.12 -16.33 13.43
CA PRO A 106 -5.24 -15.78 14.79
C PRO A 106 -3.96 -15.15 15.36
N GLU A 107 -2.82 -15.23 14.66
CA GLU A 107 -1.51 -14.83 15.20
C GLU A 107 -1.34 -13.30 15.35
N GLY A 108 -2.20 -12.50 14.72
CA GLY A 108 -2.15 -11.04 14.80
C GLY A 108 -0.96 -10.44 14.06
N VAL A 109 -0.44 -11.12 13.03
CA VAL A 109 0.78 -10.72 12.32
C VAL A 109 0.44 -9.88 11.10
N ALA A 110 1.00 -8.67 11.02
CA ALA A 110 0.97 -7.87 9.80
C ALA A 110 1.76 -8.57 8.68
N THR A 111 1.07 -9.00 7.63
CA THR A 111 1.69 -9.77 6.54
C THR A 111 1.78 -8.98 5.24
N CYS A 112 0.77 -8.19 4.89
CA CYS A 112 0.81 -7.40 3.67
C CYS A 112 0.12 -6.05 3.85
N LEU A 113 0.78 -4.98 3.42
CA LEU A 113 0.19 -3.66 3.26
C LEU A 113 -0.07 -3.41 1.77
N ALA A 114 -1.30 -3.02 1.43
CA ALA A 114 -1.64 -2.62 0.07
C ALA A 114 -1.94 -1.13 0.01
N ILE A 115 -1.38 -0.45 -0.99
CA ILE A 115 -1.68 0.96 -1.30
C ILE A 115 -2.55 0.98 -2.53
N ALA A 116 -3.68 1.69 -2.45
CA ALA A 116 -4.67 1.80 -3.51
C ALA A 116 -4.07 2.27 -4.86
N PRO A 117 -4.74 2.04 -6.01
CA PRO A 117 -4.34 2.59 -7.29
C PRO A 117 -4.03 4.10 -7.21
N ASN A 118 -2.87 4.52 -7.75
CA ASN A 118 -2.38 5.89 -7.61
C ASN A 118 -1.41 6.27 -8.73
N ARG A 119 -1.15 7.58 -8.86
CA ARG A 119 -0.16 8.16 -9.80
C ARG A 119 1.24 8.36 -9.21
N LYS A 120 1.50 7.76 -8.04
CA LYS A 120 2.74 7.87 -7.25
C LYS A 120 3.05 9.33 -6.88
N PRO A 121 2.21 9.96 -6.04
CA PRO A 121 2.44 11.33 -5.61
C PRO A 121 3.80 11.51 -4.95
N ALA A 122 4.35 12.73 -5.00
CA ALA A 122 5.69 13.01 -4.48
C ALA A 122 5.84 12.62 -2.99
N ALA A 123 4.81 12.87 -2.18
CA ALA A 123 4.77 12.46 -0.78
C ALA A 123 4.86 10.93 -0.62
N LEU A 124 4.15 10.17 -1.45
CA LEU A 124 4.20 8.71 -1.43
C LEU A 124 5.59 8.20 -1.85
N LYS A 125 6.18 8.76 -2.92
CA LYS A 125 7.54 8.42 -3.36
C LYS A 125 8.57 8.65 -2.25
N LYS A 126 8.41 9.74 -1.48
CA LYS A 126 9.28 10.06 -0.34
C LYS A 126 9.16 9.00 0.77
N ILE A 127 7.94 8.60 1.12
CA ILE A 127 7.69 7.57 2.16
C ILE A 127 8.25 6.22 1.73
N LEU A 128 8.03 5.82 0.47
CA LEU A 128 8.46 4.53 -0.05
C LEU A 128 9.93 4.49 -0.49
N ARG A 129 10.70 5.59 -0.36
CA ARG A 129 12.08 5.68 -0.86
C ARG A 129 13.00 4.57 -0.35
N ALA A 130 12.80 4.12 0.90
CA ALA A 130 13.60 3.07 1.51
C ALA A 130 13.05 1.65 1.26
N CYS A 131 11.82 1.53 0.74
CA CYS A 131 11.26 0.24 0.35
C CYS A 131 11.91 -0.21 -0.98
N THR A 132 12.19 -1.50 -1.10
CA THR A 132 12.84 -2.07 -2.29
C THR A 132 11.95 -3.10 -2.97
N LEU A 133 12.15 -3.34 -4.26
CA LEU A 133 11.45 -4.43 -4.96
C LEU A 133 11.76 -5.77 -4.30
N VAL A 134 10.74 -6.58 -4.06
CA VAL A 134 10.94 -7.99 -3.73
C VAL A 134 11.60 -8.65 -4.93
N ARG A 135 12.72 -9.32 -4.70
CA ARG A 135 13.42 -10.12 -5.71
C ARG A 135 13.08 -11.59 -5.43
N ASP A 136 12.63 -12.31 -6.45
CA ASP A 136 12.52 -13.77 -6.42
C ASP A 136 13.89 -14.43 -6.25
#